data_AF-A0A5D0RSP1-F1
#
_entry.id   AF-A0A5D0RSP1-F1
#
_cell.length_a   1.000
_cell.length_b   1.000
_cell.length_c   1.000
_cell.angle_alpha   90.00
_cell.angle_beta   90.00
_cell.angle_gamma   90.00
#
_symmetry.space_group_name_H-M   'P 1'
#
loop_
_entity.id
_entity.type
_entity.pdbx_description
1 polymer ?
#
loop_
_entity_poly.entity_id
_entity_poly.type
_entity_poly.pdbx_seq_one_letter_code
_entity_poly.pdbx_strand_id
1 'polypeptide(L)' 'MNFMKFLGLRKRPMIAEDYEKVFESWGKLLNSGAKELYPSHGASFSAEELSKRLTEFGVS' A
#
# COMPACT_ATOMS: atom_id res chain seq x y z
N MET A 1 -13.44 -22.15 4.98
CA MET A 1 -13.78 -20.93 5.73
C MET A 1 -12.66 -19.91 5.56
N ASN A 2 -12.94 -18.66 5.20
CA ASN A 2 -11.88 -17.66 4.96
C ASN A 2 -11.52 -16.97 6.30
N PHE A 3 -10.54 -17.54 7.02
CA PHE A 3 -10.14 -17.14 8.37
C PHE A 3 -9.84 -15.63 8.50
N MET A 4 -9.25 -15.03 7.47
CA MET A 4 -8.95 -13.59 7.46
C MET A 4 -10.23 -12.73 7.46
N LYS A 5 -11.29 -13.16 6.76
CA LYS A 5 -12.58 -12.46 6.80
C LYS A 5 -13.26 -12.57 8.16
N PHE A 6 -13.10 -13.70 8.84
CA PHE A 6 -13.66 -13.91 10.19
C PHE A 6 -13.04 -12.96 11.22
N LEU A 7 -11.75 -12.65 11.11
CA LEU A 7 -11.06 -11.66 11.95
C LEU A 7 -11.37 -10.20 11.57
N GLY A 8 -12.31 -9.95 10.67
CA GLY A 8 -12.67 -8.59 10.23
C GLY A 8 -11.61 -7.92 9.35
N LEU A 9 -10.60 -8.64 8.88
CA LEU A 9 -9.56 -8.09 8.01
C LEU A 9 -10.14 -7.82 6.61
N ARG A 10 -10.33 -6.53 6.30
CA ARG A 10 -10.84 -6.08 5.00
C ARG A 10 -9.79 -6.13 3.89
N LYS A 11 -8.50 -6.13 4.24
CA LYS A 11 -7.36 -6.19 3.31
C LYS A 11 -6.52 -7.43 3.61
N ARG A 12 -5.89 -7.99 2.57
CA ARG A 12 -4.94 -9.10 2.74
C ARG A 12 -3.63 -8.56 3.32
N PRO A 13 -3.00 -9.25 4.28
CA PRO A 13 -1.67 -8.89 4.73
C PRO A 13 -0.71 -8.89 3.54
N MET A 14 0.08 -7.81 3.41
CA MET A 14 1.23 -7.79 2.51
C MET A 14 2.39 -8.45 3.25
N ILE A 15 3.00 -9.46 2.63
CA ILE A 15 4.23 -10.07 3.12
C ILE A 15 5.34 -9.55 2.21
N ALA A 16 6.33 -8.89 2.81
CA ALA A 16 7.53 -8.42 2.13
C ALA A 16 8.76 -8.91 2.90
N GLU A 17 9.86 -9.14 2.19
CA GLU A 17 11.15 -9.48 2.80
C GLU A 17 11.81 -8.25 3.44
N ASP A 18 11.64 -7.09 2.82
CA ASP A 18 12.23 -5.81 3.23
C ASP A 18 11.19 -4.71 3.07
N TYR A 19 10.55 -4.34 4.18
CA TYR A 19 9.48 -3.34 4.18
C TYR A 19 10.02 -1.92 3.89
N GLU A 20 11.23 -1.60 4.34
CA GLU A 20 11.85 -0.29 4.09
C GLU A 20 12.04 -0.07 2.59
N LYS A 21 12.60 -1.05 1.87
CA LYS A 21 12.71 -0.96 0.40
C LYS A 21 11.38 -0.84 -0.32
N VAL A 22 10.33 -1.49 0.20
CA VAL A 22 8.98 -1.37 -0.37
C VAL A 22 8.48 0.07 -0.21
N PHE A 23 8.64 0.66 0.96
CA PHE A 23 8.22 2.04 1.21
C PHE A 23 9.05 3.05 0.41
N GLU A 24 10.37 2.87 0.31
CA GLU A 24 11.21 3.69 -0.56
C GLU A 24 10.77 3.64 -2.03
N SER A 25 10.40 2.44 -2.52
CA SER A 25 9.87 2.25 -3.87
C SER A 25 8.58 3.04 -4.09
N TRP A 26 7.67 3.02 -3.10
CA TRP A 26 6.44 3.81 -3.14
C TRP A 26 6.71 5.31 -3.06
N GLY A 27 7.69 5.75 -2.26
CA GLY A 27 8.15 7.14 -2.24
C GLY A 27 8.63 7.62 -3.62
N LYS A 28 9.36 6.78 -4.36
CA LYS A 28 9.78 7.09 -5.74
C LYS A 28 8.60 7.28 -6.69
N LEU A 29 7.55 6.46 -6.56
CA LEU A 29 6.33 6.61 -7.35
C LEU A 29 5.64 7.96 -7.07
N LEU A 30 5.51 8.35 -5.80
CA LEU A 30 4.95 9.65 -5.42
C LEU A 30 5.79 10.81 -5.95
N ASN A 31 7.11 10.73 -5.79
CA ASN A 31 8.05 11.76 -6.25
C ASN A 31 8.07 11.92 -7.78
N SER A 32 7.74 10.86 -8.53
CA SER A 32 7.61 10.93 -9.99
C SER A 32 6.34 11.68 -10.47
N GLY A 33 5.45 12.07 -9.57
CA GLY A 33 4.18 12.72 -9.90
C GLY A 33 3.08 11.75 -10.32
N ALA A 34 3.12 10.50 -9.83
CA ALA A 34 2.06 9.52 -10.05
C ALA A 34 0.73 10.06 -9.50
N LYS A 35 -0.37 9.81 -10.24
CA LYS A 35 -1.73 10.22 -9.84
C LYS A 35 -2.59 9.05 -9.39
N GLU A 36 -2.47 7.93 -10.09
CA GLU A 36 -3.23 6.70 -9.89
C GLU A 36 -2.27 5.50 -9.92
N LEU A 37 -2.44 4.55 -9.01
CA LEU A 37 -1.68 3.32 -8.93
C LEU A 37 -2.54 2.11 -9.31
N TYR A 38 -1.97 1.22 -10.12
CA TYR A 38 -2.60 0.00 -10.58
C TYR A 38 -1.89 -1.21 -9.96
N PRO A 39 -2.37 -1.75 -8.83
CA PRO A 39 -1.78 -2.92 -8.21
C PRO A 39 -2.05 -4.17 -9.06
N SER A 40 -1.19 -5.19 -8.94
CA SER A 40 -1.39 -6.48 -9.62
C SER A 40 -2.66 -7.21 -9.18
N HIS A 41 -3.28 -6.79 -8.07
CA HIS A 41 -4.53 -7.34 -7.56
C HIS A 41 -5.35 -6.25 -6.86
N GLY A 42 -6.68 -6.33 -7.00
CA GLY A 42 -7.59 -5.33 -6.44
C GLY A 42 -7.90 -4.18 -7.40
N ALA A 43 -8.58 -3.16 -6.89
CA ALA A 43 -8.89 -1.95 -7.64
C ALA A 43 -7.70 -0.98 -7.65
N SER A 44 -7.67 -0.09 -8.64
CA SER A 44 -6.75 1.06 -8.62
C SER A 44 -7.08 2.00 -7.47
N PHE A 45 -6.12 2.83 -7.09
CA PHE A 45 -6.28 3.83 -6.05
C PHE A 45 -5.38 5.04 -6.33
N SER A 46 -5.72 6.19 -5.73
CA SER A 46 -4.97 7.42 -5.95
C SER A 46 -3.63 7.44 -5.22
N ALA A 47 -2.68 8.18 -5.78
CA ALA A 47 -1.40 8.45 -5.13
C ALA A 47 -1.55 9.24 -3.81
N GLU A 48 -2.61 10.03 -3.69
CA GLU A 48 -2.96 10.71 -2.44
C GLU A 48 -3.32 9.71 -1.33
N GLU A 49 -4.10 8.68 -1.64
CA GLU A 49 -4.40 7.60 -0.68
C GLU A 49 -3.12 6.88 -0.26
N LEU A 50 -2.18 6.62 -1.18
CA LEU A 50 -0.88 6.04 -0.84
C LEU A 50 -0.08 6.92 0.12
N SER A 51 0.03 8.21 -0.18
CA SER A 51 0.74 9.19 0.65
C SER A 51 0.17 9.28 2.06
N LYS A 52 -1.17 9.33 2.16
CA LYS A 52 -1.88 9.32 3.44
C LYS A 52 -1.56 8.06 4.25
N ARG A 53 -1.57 6.89 3.60
CA ARG A 53 -1.24 5.61 4.27
C ARG A 53 0.18 5.57 4.78
N LEU A 54 1.14 6.00 3.96
CA LEU A 54 2.56 6.07 4.35
C LEU A 54 2.73 6.95 5.61
N THR A 55 2.06 8.10 5.65
CA THR A 55 2.03 8.97 6.82
C THR A 55 1.39 8.30 8.05
N GLU A 56 0.27 7.59 7.89
CA GLU A 56 -0.39 6.83 8.97
C GLU A 56 0.54 5.77 9.59
N PHE A 57 1.46 5.21 8.80
CA PHE A 57 2.45 4.22 9.24
C PHE A 57 3.77 4.83 9.73
N GLY A 58 3.88 6.17 9.77
CA GLY A 58 5.10 6.86 10.21
C GLY A 58 6.27 6.74 9.23
N VAL A 59 5.96 6.50 7.96
CA VAL A 59 6.94 6.36 6.88
C VAL A 59 6.79 7.58 5.97
N SER A 60 7.62 8.60 6.16
CA SER A 60 7.61 9.83 5.34
C SER A 60 9.02 10.35 5.09
#